data_AF-A0A9X0CNP4-F1
#
_entry.id   AF-A0A9X0CNP4-F1
#
_cell.length_a   1.000
_cell.length_b   1.000
_cell.length_c   1.000
_cell.angle_alpha   90.00
_cell.angle_beta   90.00
_cell.angle_gamma   90.00
#
_symmetry.space_group_name_H-M   'P 1'
#
loop_
_entity.id
_entity.type
_entity.pdbx_description
1 polymer ?
#
loop_
_entity_poly.entity_id
_entity_poly.type
_entity_poly.pdbx_seq_one_letter_code
_entity_poly.pdbx_strand_id
1 'polypeptide(L)'
;MTSKELYKLWLEHAFAAFKLYEQGIMKYAFKIAGERNVLGVMSVESPAVLDTCFAELPLYQKLGDQLHSKFTALRQYEGFASDVSERAGKEARYAEEKSILKKGLFYFLTFTVEYDSAMTQQDLLTVWAEEAKEALDAKKSGVILDLWKVIAERKVLAVVCVQDPAEVDRMSLDLPIMKKWEIKCMWNASQYGR
;
A
#
# COMPACT_ATOMS: atom_id res chain seq x y z
N MET A 1 10.17 -29.50 10.08
CA MET A 1 11.21 -28.46 9.91
C MET A 1 11.53 -27.85 11.26
N THR A 2 12.79 -27.83 11.65
CA THR A 2 13.27 -27.21 12.90
C THR A 2 13.28 -25.68 12.76
N SER A 3 13.32 -24.96 13.89
CA SER A 3 13.42 -23.49 13.87
C SER A 3 14.65 -23.00 13.10
N LYS A 4 15.80 -23.69 13.23
CA LYS A 4 17.05 -23.33 12.55
C LYS A 4 16.96 -23.48 11.03
N GLU A 5 16.33 -24.55 10.55
CA GLU A 5 16.08 -24.77 9.13
C GLU A 5 15.12 -23.73 8.55
N LEU A 6 14.09 -23.35 9.31
CA LEU A 6 13.17 -22.29 8.93
C LEU A 6 13.89 -20.94 8.80
N TYR A 7 14.75 -20.56 9.76
CA TYR A 7 15.53 -19.32 9.66
C TYR A 7 16.49 -19.31 8.47
N LYS A 8 17.12 -20.45 8.17
CA LYS A 8 17.98 -20.57 6.98
C LYS A 8 17.17 -20.40 5.70
N LEU A 9 15.97 -20.98 5.63
CA LEU A 9 15.06 -20.81 4.51
C LEU A 9 14.61 -19.34 4.34
N TRP A 10 14.30 -18.66 5.44
CA TRP A 10 13.99 -17.23 5.42
C TRP A 10 15.16 -16.38 4.90
N LEU A 11 16.39 -16.73 5.28
CA LEU A 11 17.59 -16.06 4.79
C LEU A 11 17.79 -16.28 3.28
N GLU A 12 17.66 -17.52 2.80
CA GLU A 12 17.70 -17.87 1.37
C GLU A 12 16.64 -17.09 0.58
N HIS A 13 15.42 -17.00 1.13
CA HIS A 13 14.34 -16.23 0.52
C HIS A 13 14.60 -14.72 0.50
N ALA A 14 15.16 -14.16 1.57
CA ALA A 14 15.55 -12.76 1.62
C ALA A 14 16.58 -12.43 0.54
N PHE A 15 17.59 -13.28 0.33
CA PHE A 15 18.55 -13.09 -0.76
C PHE A 15 17.91 -13.14 -2.15
N ALA A 16 16.95 -14.04 -2.37
CA ALA A 16 16.20 -14.07 -3.63
C ALA A 16 15.38 -12.79 -3.82
N ALA A 17 14.73 -12.29 -2.76
CA ALA A 17 14.00 -11.02 -2.82
C ALA A 17 14.92 -9.82 -3.09
N PHE A 18 16.14 -9.79 -2.54
CA PHE A 18 17.12 -8.75 -2.84
C PHE A 18 17.56 -8.74 -4.31
N LYS A 19 17.68 -9.91 -4.95
CA LYS A 19 17.93 -9.97 -6.40
C LYS A 19 16.79 -9.35 -7.21
N LEU A 20 15.54 -9.60 -6.80
CA LEU A 20 14.37 -8.98 -7.44
C LEU A 20 14.35 -7.45 -7.24
N TYR A 21 14.88 -6.95 -6.13
CA TYR A 21 15.09 -5.51 -5.91
C TYR A 21 16.13 -4.94 -6.86
N GLU A 22 17.28 -5.60 -7.00
CA GLU A 22 18.35 -5.16 -7.92
C GLU A 22 17.87 -5.16 -9.38
N GLN A 23 16.98 -6.10 -9.74
CA GLN A 23 16.34 -6.16 -11.05
C GLN A 23 15.23 -5.11 -11.25
N GLY A 24 14.87 -4.34 -10.22
CA GLY A 24 13.80 -3.34 -10.25
C GLY A 24 12.38 -3.93 -10.24
N ILE A 25 12.25 -5.24 -10.09
CA ILE A 25 10.96 -5.94 -10.02
C ILE A 25 10.32 -5.71 -8.66
N MET A 26 11.09 -5.84 -7.58
CA MET A 26 10.61 -5.55 -6.23
C MET A 26 10.85 -4.07 -5.91
N LYS A 27 9.78 -3.31 -5.66
CA LYS A 27 9.89 -1.89 -5.25
C LYS A 27 9.96 -1.74 -3.73
N TYR A 28 9.17 -2.54 -3.02
CA TYR A 28 9.13 -2.52 -1.56
C TYR A 28 8.90 -3.92 -1.01
N ALA A 29 9.43 -4.19 0.17
CA ALA A 29 9.34 -5.45 0.89
C ALA A 29 9.49 -5.14 2.38
N PHE A 30 8.42 -5.34 3.12
CA PHE A 30 8.33 -5.06 4.53
C PHE A 30 8.03 -6.34 5.29
N LYS A 31 8.79 -6.57 6.37
CA LYS A 31 8.44 -7.61 7.33
C LYS A 31 7.39 -7.06 8.28
N ILE A 32 6.22 -7.69 8.36
CA ILE A 32 5.22 -7.34 9.37
C ILE A 32 5.74 -7.79 10.73
N ALA A 33 5.91 -6.83 11.65
CA ALA A 33 6.38 -7.11 13.00
C ALA A 33 5.32 -7.91 13.77
N GLY A 34 5.74 -8.94 14.52
CA GLY A 34 4.83 -9.79 15.29
C GLY A 34 4.11 -10.90 14.50
N GLU A 35 4.01 -10.79 13.18
CA GLU A 35 3.37 -11.80 12.32
C GLU A 35 4.39 -12.62 11.53
N ARG A 36 3.98 -13.76 10.95
CA ARG A 36 4.81 -14.52 9.98
C ARG A 36 4.56 -14.11 8.53
N ASN A 37 4.29 -12.83 8.32
CA ASN A 37 3.88 -12.26 7.04
C ASN A 37 4.91 -11.27 6.49
N VAL A 38 5.03 -11.21 5.17
CA VAL A 38 5.80 -10.19 4.43
C VAL A 38 4.84 -9.50 3.48
N LEU A 39 4.96 -8.18 3.38
CA LEU A 39 4.24 -7.39 2.40
C LEU A 39 5.23 -6.92 1.34
N GLY A 40 4.96 -7.24 0.08
CA GLY A 40 5.77 -6.83 -1.05
C GLY A 40 4.95 -5.99 -2.03
N VAL A 41 5.59 -4.99 -2.63
CA VAL A 41 5.07 -4.26 -3.79
C VAL A 41 6.01 -4.52 -4.95
N MET A 42 5.46 -5.11 -6.01
CA MET A 42 6.21 -5.52 -7.19
C MET A 42 5.72 -4.77 -8.42
N SER A 43 6.67 -4.41 -9.28
CA SER A 43 6.45 -3.82 -10.60
C SER A 43 6.79 -4.89 -11.63
N VAL A 44 5.77 -5.48 -12.25
CA VAL A 44 5.91 -6.55 -13.25
C VAL A 44 5.19 -6.15 -14.53
N GLU A 45 5.72 -6.58 -15.67
CA GLU A 45 5.14 -6.29 -16.99
C GLU A 45 3.88 -7.13 -17.28
N SER A 46 3.76 -8.29 -16.64
CA SER A 46 2.59 -9.16 -16.78
C SER A 46 2.39 -10.06 -15.55
N PRO A 47 1.16 -10.57 -15.33
CA PRO A 47 0.89 -11.57 -14.30
C PRO A 47 1.74 -12.84 -14.45
N ALA A 48 2.11 -13.23 -15.67
CA ALA A 48 2.93 -14.43 -15.89
C ALA A 48 4.36 -14.27 -15.32
N VAL A 49 4.92 -13.06 -15.40
CA VAL A 49 6.23 -12.75 -14.79
C VAL A 49 6.13 -12.85 -13.26
N LEU A 50 5.02 -12.37 -12.68
CA LEU A 50 4.75 -12.52 -11.25
C LEU A 50 4.79 -14.00 -10.84
N ASP A 51 4.02 -14.86 -11.52
CA ASP A 51 3.95 -16.28 -11.23
C ASP A 51 5.33 -16.96 -11.31
N THR A 52 6.13 -16.57 -12.30
CA THR A 52 7.49 -17.08 -12.49
C THR A 52 8.40 -16.67 -11.33
N CYS A 53 8.39 -15.38 -10.96
CA CYS A 53 9.18 -14.88 -9.82
C CYS A 53 8.82 -15.63 -8.53
N PHE A 54 7.54 -15.87 -8.28
CA PHE A 54 7.09 -16.57 -7.06
C PHE A 54 7.42 -18.06 -7.07
N ALA A 55 7.34 -18.74 -8.22
CA ALA A 55 7.74 -20.14 -8.35
C ALA A 55 9.25 -20.35 -8.06
N GLU A 56 10.07 -19.34 -8.32
CA GLU A 56 11.51 -19.37 -8.05
C GLU A 56 11.88 -19.05 -6.59
N LEU A 57 10.94 -18.52 -5.80
CA LEU A 57 11.23 -18.14 -4.41
C LEU A 57 11.40 -19.38 -3.52
N PRO A 58 12.47 -19.46 -2.70
CA PRO A 58 12.76 -20.64 -1.88
C PRO A 58 11.62 -21.05 -0.93
N LEU A 59 10.88 -20.09 -0.38
CA LEU A 59 9.72 -20.37 0.48
C LEU A 59 8.61 -21.08 -0.28
N TYR A 60 8.31 -20.67 -1.51
CA TYR A 60 7.28 -21.31 -2.35
C TYR A 60 7.67 -22.73 -2.72
N GLN A 61 8.94 -22.95 -3.09
CA GLN A 61 9.44 -24.27 -3.45
C GLN A 61 9.42 -25.27 -2.28
N LYS A 62 9.71 -24.81 -1.05
CA LYS A 62 9.79 -25.71 0.11
C LYS A 62 8.48 -25.83 0.90
N LEU A 63 7.68 -24.78 0.99
CA LEU A 63 6.45 -24.78 1.79
C LEU A 63 5.20 -25.07 0.97
N GLY A 64 5.26 -24.86 -0.36
CA GLY A 64 4.15 -25.18 -1.27
C GLY A 64 2.81 -24.62 -0.81
N ASP A 65 1.89 -25.52 -0.49
CA ASP A 65 0.51 -25.25 -0.08
C ASP A 65 0.35 -24.58 1.29
N GLN A 66 1.38 -24.64 2.14
CA GLN A 66 1.37 -23.96 3.45
C GLN A 66 1.59 -22.45 3.36
N LEU A 67 1.96 -21.95 2.18
CA LEU A 67 2.19 -20.52 1.97
C LEU A 67 0.94 -19.88 1.36
N HIS A 68 0.23 -19.11 2.18
CA HIS A 68 -0.92 -18.33 1.73
C HIS A 68 -0.48 -16.95 1.28
N SER A 69 -0.66 -16.67 -0.01
CA SER A 69 -0.32 -15.39 -0.60
C SER A 69 -1.55 -14.73 -1.20
N LYS A 70 -1.65 -13.41 -0.98
CA LYS A 70 -2.71 -12.59 -1.54
C LYS A 70 -2.10 -11.57 -2.49
N PHE A 71 -2.56 -11.60 -3.74
CA PHE A 71 -2.19 -10.63 -4.75
C PHE A 71 -3.26 -9.56 -4.88
N THR A 72 -2.86 -8.31 -4.97
CA THR A 72 -3.77 -7.17 -5.12
C THR A 72 -3.20 -6.28 -6.20
N ALA A 73 -3.98 -6.05 -7.26
CA ALA A 73 -3.55 -5.21 -8.36
C ALA A 73 -3.59 -3.74 -7.93
N LEU A 74 -2.46 -3.05 -8.10
CA LEU A 74 -2.26 -1.67 -7.68
C LEU A 74 -2.04 -0.76 -8.88
N ARG A 75 -2.57 0.45 -8.79
CA ARG A 75 -2.33 1.56 -9.72
C ARG A 75 -1.70 2.73 -8.95
N GLN A 76 -0.83 3.49 -9.62
CA GLN A 76 -0.29 4.72 -9.06
C GLN A 76 -1.39 5.71 -8.70
N TYR A 77 -1.27 6.31 -7.51
CA TYR A 77 -2.35 7.14 -7.00
C TYR A 77 -2.50 8.46 -7.75
N GLU A 78 -1.42 9.01 -8.31
CA GLU A 78 -1.40 10.26 -9.08
C GLU A 78 -2.29 10.19 -10.33
N GLY A 79 -2.20 9.09 -11.08
CA GLY A 79 -3.04 8.85 -12.25
C GLY A 79 -4.51 8.71 -11.85
N PHE A 80 -4.77 8.04 -10.73
CA PHE A 80 -6.12 7.93 -10.18
C PHE A 80 -6.67 9.29 -9.70
N ALA A 81 -5.87 10.09 -9.00
CA ALA A 81 -6.20 11.43 -8.52
C ALA A 81 -6.55 12.37 -9.68
N SER A 82 -5.81 12.27 -10.79
CA SER A 82 -6.07 13.04 -12.01
C SER A 82 -7.43 12.69 -12.61
N ASP A 83 -7.74 11.39 -12.76
CA ASP A 83 -9.03 10.93 -13.28
C ASP A 83 -10.21 11.39 -12.40
N VAL A 84 -10.06 11.33 -11.07
CA VAL A 84 -11.09 11.80 -10.13
C VAL A 84 -11.25 13.31 -10.22
N SER A 85 -10.14 14.06 -10.29
CA SER A 85 -10.20 15.51 -10.39
C SER A 85 -10.89 15.98 -11.66
N GLU A 86 -10.65 15.32 -12.79
CA GLU A 86 -11.32 15.61 -14.06
C GLU A 86 -12.83 15.37 -13.94
N ARG A 87 -13.24 14.22 -13.39
CA ARG A 87 -14.66 13.88 -13.18
C ARG A 87 -15.35 14.78 -12.15
N ALA A 88 -14.59 15.30 -11.18
CA ALA A 88 -15.07 16.28 -10.22
C ALA A 88 -15.13 17.72 -10.78
N GLY A 89 -14.69 17.95 -12.03
CA GLY A 89 -14.68 19.27 -12.67
C GLY A 89 -13.59 20.22 -12.16
N LYS A 90 -12.55 19.70 -11.49
CA LYS A 90 -11.43 20.48 -10.94
C LYS A 90 -10.20 20.52 -11.87
N GLU A 91 -10.16 19.65 -12.90
CA GLU A 91 -9.12 19.57 -13.96
C GLU A 91 -7.65 19.54 -13.50
N ALA A 92 -7.36 19.15 -12.25
CA ALA A 92 -6.00 19.01 -11.76
C ALA A 92 -5.35 17.74 -12.32
N ARG A 93 -4.12 17.87 -12.83
CA ARG A 93 -3.27 16.75 -13.26
C ARG A 93 -2.08 16.60 -12.34
N TYR A 94 -1.82 15.37 -11.93
CA TYR A 94 -0.73 15.02 -11.02
C TYR A 94 0.26 14.11 -11.75
N ALA A 95 1.53 14.52 -11.76
CA ALA A 95 2.62 13.72 -12.32
C ALA A 95 3.21 12.80 -11.25
N GLU A 96 3.79 11.68 -11.65
CA GLU A 96 4.51 10.79 -10.73
C GLU A 96 5.67 11.52 -10.06
N GLU A 97 5.68 11.49 -8.73
CA GLU A 97 6.77 12.06 -7.94
C GLU A 97 7.58 10.97 -7.25
N LYS A 98 8.92 11.14 -7.29
CA LYS A 98 9.84 10.22 -6.62
C LYS A 98 9.84 10.48 -5.12
N SER A 99 9.59 9.42 -4.38
CA SER A 99 9.61 9.39 -2.92
C SER A 99 10.97 9.76 -2.36
N ILE A 100 10.99 10.63 -1.35
CA ILE A 100 12.19 10.94 -0.58
C ILE A 100 12.21 10.03 0.64
N LEU A 101 13.12 9.05 0.62
CA LEU A 101 13.27 8.10 1.72
C LEU A 101 13.89 8.81 2.94
N LYS A 102 13.08 8.97 3.99
CA LYS A 102 13.54 9.50 5.28
C LYS A 102 13.80 8.36 6.26
N LYS A 103 14.66 8.59 7.25
CA LYS A 103 14.81 7.68 8.39
C LYS A 103 13.62 7.89 9.33
N GLY A 104 12.97 6.82 9.79
CA GLY A 104 11.84 6.90 10.71
C GLY A 104 11.17 5.55 10.90
N LEU A 105 10.01 5.58 11.56
CA LEU A 105 9.10 4.45 11.69
C LEU A 105 8.23 4.36 10.43
N PHE A 106 8.14 3.15 9.88
CA PHE A 106 7.36 2.88 8.68
C PHE A 106 6.02 2.29 9.06
N TYR A 107 4.95 2.89 8.54
CA TYR A 107 3.59 2.41 8.71
C TYR A 107 2.99 2.10 7.34
N PHE A 108 2.41 0.90 7.23
CA PHE A 108 1.61 0.51 6.08
C PHE A 108 0.13 0.75 6.42
N LEU A 109 -0.46 1.76 5.81
CA LEU A 109 -1.84 2.16 6.06
C LEU A 109 -2.74 1.65 4.94
N THR A 110 -3.85 1.03 5.35
CA THR A 110 -4.92 0.60 4.43
C THR A 110 -6.15 1.42 4.72
N PHE A 111 -6.51 2.32 3.81
CA PHE A 111 -7.75 3.08 3.89
C PHE A 111 -8.82 2.35 3.10
N THR A 112 -9.94 2.02 3.75
CA THR A 112 -11.14 1.52 3.08
C THR A 112 -12.21 2.58 3.21
N VAL A 113 -12.70 3.06 2.08
CA VAL A 113 -13.70 4.13 2.05
C VAL A 113 -15.10 3.51 1.93
N GLU A 114 -15.90 3.72 2.96
CA GLU A 114 -17.32 3.37 3.01
C GLU A 114 -18.16 4.64 2.88
N TYR A 115 -19.39 4.53 2.37
CA TYR A 115 -20.26 5.68 2.10
C TYR A 115 -21.64 5.50 2.71
N ASP A 116 -22.26 6.62 3.05
CA ASP A 116 -23.69 6.67 3.32
C ASP A 116 -24.48 6.57 2.00
N SER A 117 -25.55 5.78 2.03
CA SER A 117 -26.56 5.65 0.98
C SER A 117 -27.20 6.97 0.53
N ALA A 118 -27.16 8.02 1.35
CA ALA A 118 -27.76 9.32 1.04
C ALA A 118 -26.93 10.20 0.07
N MET A 119 -25.68 9.84 -0.22
CA MET A 119 -24.76 10.71 -0.98
C MET A 119 -24.88 10.56 -2.50
N THR A 120 -24.70 11.67 -3.22
CA THR A 120 -24.58 11.64 -4.68
C THR A 120 -23.18 11.24 -5.12
N GLN A 121 -23.06 10.69 -6.33
CA GLN A 121 -21.76 10.36 -6.91
C GLN A 121 -20.85 11.59 -7.07
N GLN A 122 -21.42 12.77 -7.30
CA GLN A 122 -20.65 14.01 -7.50
C GLN A 122 -20.00 14.50 -6.21
N ASP A 123 -20.72 14.40 -5.09
CA ASP A 123 -20.19 14.75 -3.77
C ASP A 123 -19.00 13.85 -3.41
N LEU A 124 -19.12 12.56 -3.71
CA LEU A 124 -18.06 11.58 -3.48
C LEU A 124 -16.80 11.89 -4.29
N LEU A 125 -16.94 12.17 -5.58
CA LEU A 125 -15.82 12.53 -6.44
C LEU A 125 -15.16 13.84 -5.99
N THR A 126 -15.96 14.80 -5.52
CA THR A 126 -15.45 16.08 -5.01
C THR A 126 -14.60 15.89 -3.76
N VAL A 127 -15.07 15.07 -2.82
CA VAL A 127 -14.32 14.73 -1.59
C VAL A 127 -13.07 13.93 -1.92
N TRP A 128 -13.16 12.93 -2.80
CA TRP A 128 -11.99 12.17 -3.22
C TRP A 128 -10.94 13.05 -3.93
N ALA A 129 -11.36 14.06 -4.69
CA ALA A 129 -10.43 15.01 -5.30
C ALA A 129 -9.70 15.88 -4.26
N GLU A 130 -10.37 16.25 -3.17
CA GLU A 130 -9.77 17.00 -2.05
C GLU A 130 -8.78 16.14 -1.28
N GLU A 131 -9.22 14.92 -0.91
CA GLU A 131 -8.39 13.93 -0.24
C GLU A 131 -7.14 13.60 -1.07
N ALA A 132 -7.32 13.40 -2.38
CA ALA A 132 -6.23 13.07 -3.26
C ALA A 132 -5.20 14.20 -3.35
N LYS A 133 -5.64 15.46 -3.34
CA LYS A 133 -4.75 16.61 -3.32
C LYS A 133 -3.91 16.62 -2.04
N GLU A 134 -4.54 16.47 -0.88
CA GLU A 134 -3.82 16.49 0.41
C GLU A 134 -2.85 15.31 0.55
N ALA A 135 -3.25 14.11 0.11
CA ALA A 135 -2.38 12.93 0.13
C ALA A 135 -1.15 13.13 -0.78
N LEU A 136 -1.31 13.77 -1.94
CA LEU A 136 -0.19 14.07 -2.83
C LEU A 136 0.70 15.20 -2.30
N ASP A 137 0.13 16.19 -1.63
CA ASP A 137 0.91 17.23 -0.96
C ASP A 137 1.70 16.66 0.25
N ALA A 138 1.12 15.67 0.96
CA ALA A 138 1.84 14.90 1.98
C ALA A 138 2.97 14.04 1.39
N LYS A 139 2.80 13.51 0.17
CA LYS A 139 3.87 12.82 -0.58
C LYS A 139 5.01 13.78 -0.95
N LYS A 140 4.69 14.98 -1.44
CA LYS A 140 5.69 16.06 -1.71
C LYS A 140 6.48 16.45 -0.48
N SER A 141 5.82 16.55 0.68
CA SER A 141 6.47 16.88 1.94
C SER A 141 7.40 15.74 2.45
N GLY A 142 7.30 14.55 1.85
CA GLY A 142 8.07 13.36 2.19
C GLY A 142 7.63 12.71 3.49
N VAL A 143 6.37 12.90 3.90
CA VAL A 143 5.77 12.16 5.01
C VAL A 143 5.19 10.85 4.50
N ILE A 144 4.48 10.91 3.36
CA ILE A 144 4.08 9.72 2.60
C ILE A 144 5.25 9.37 1.68
N LEU A 145 5.77 8.14 1.82
CA LEU A 145 6.75 7.62 0.88
C LEU A 145 6.06 7.27 -0.41
N ASP A 146 5.03 6.43 -0.36
CA ASP A 146 4.35 6.01 -1.57
C ASP A 146 2.87 5.69 -1.32
N LEU A 147 2.09 5.79 -2.39
CA LEU A 147 0.64 5.74 -2.33
C LEU A 147 0.09 5.04 -3.56
N TRP A 148 -0.78 4.06 -3.32
CA TRP A 148 -1.39 3.26 -4.37
C TRP A 148 -2.89 3.14 -4.22
N LYS A 149 -3.56 3.13 -5.37
CA LYS A 149 -4.97 2.80 -5.48
C LYS A 149 -5.11 1.31 -5.79
N VAL A 150 -5.89 0.59 -4.98
CA VAL A 150 -6.31 -0.78 -5.34
C VAL A 150 -7.28 -0.71 -6.50
N ILE A 151 -7.01 -1.45 -7.58
CA ILE A 151 -7.86 -1.46 -8.77
C ILE A 151 -9.23 -2.06 -8.41
N ALA A 152 -10.31 -1.45 -8.92
CA ALA A 152 -11.71 -1.86 -8.75
C ALA A 152 -12.27 -1.89 -7.31
N GLU A 153 -11.45 -1.73 -6.27
CA GLU A 153 -11.91 -1.63 -4.88
C GLU A 153 -11.94 -0.18 -4.40
N ARG A 154 -12.61 0.13 -3.28
CA ARG A 154 -12.54 1.45 -2.63
C ARG A 154 -11.46 1.49 -1.56
N LYS A 155 -10.26 1.05 -1.95
CA LYS A 155 -9.11 0.95 -1.06
C LYS A 155 -7.91 1.71 -1.55
N VAL A 156 -7.21 2.35 -0.62
CA VAL A 156 -5.95 3.07 -0.86
C VAL A 156 -4.91 2.50 0.11
N LEU A 157 -3.74 2.21 -0.41
CA LEU A 157 -2.60 1.70 0.38
C LEU A 157 -1.54 2.79 0.42
N ALA A 158 -1.09 3.16 1.61
CA ALA A 158 -0.07 4.17 1.80
C ALA A 158 1.09 3.61 2.63
N VAL A 159 2.32 3.97 2.26
CA VAL A 159 3.50 3.78 3.10
C VAL A 159 3.88 5.15 3.64
N VAL A 160 3.83 5.28 4.96
CA VAL A 160 4.14 6.54 5.67
C VAL A 160 5.42 6.35 6.48
N CYS A 161 6.27 7.38 6.50
CA CYS A 161 7.46 7.43 7.32
C CYS A 161 7.37 8.62 8.29
N VAL A 162 7.21 8.32 9.58
CA VAL A 162 7.10 9.32 10.65
C VAL A 162 8.17 9.11 11.71
N GLN A 163 8.46 10.14 12.51
CA GLN A 163 9.36 10.01 13.66
C GLN A 163 8.62 9.53 14.91
N ASP A 164 7.34 9.88 15.04
CA ASP A 164 6.51 9.66 16.21
C ASP A 164 5.22 8.93 15.80
N PRO A 165 4.87 7.79 16.43
CA PRO A 165 3.60 7.10 16.16
C PRO A 165 2.38 8.02 16.27
N ALA A 166 2.37 8.98 17.20
CA ALA A 166 1.24 9.90 17.37
C ALA A 166 1.08 10.89 16.21
N GLU A 167 2.11 11.04 15.37
CA GLU A 167 2.03 11.81 14.12
C GLU A 167 1.08 11.13 13.12
N VAL A 168 1.09 9.79 13.05
CA VAL A 168 0.16 9.06 12.16
C VAL A 168 -1.28 9.24 12.61
N ASP A 169 -1.55 9.20 13.92
CA ASP A 169 -2.89 9.44 14.45
C ASP A 169 -3.38 10.85 14.11
N ARG A 170 -2.57 11.87 14.37
CA ARG A 170 -2.91 13.27 14.03
C ARG A 170 -3.20 13.43 12.54
N MET A 171 -2.31 12.90 11.69
CA MET A 171 -2.50 12.94 10.24
C MET A 171 -3.79 12.24 9.81
N SER A 172 -4.08 11.07 10.36
CA SER A 172 -5.28 10.31 10.00
C SER A 172 -6.55 11.09 10.35
N LEU A 173 -6.57 11.76 11.51
CA LEU A 173 -7.70 12.59 11.94
C LEU A 173 -7.85 13.89 11.12
N ASP A 174 -6.75 14.37 10.54
CA ASP A 174 -6.76 15.61 9.76
C ASP A 174 -7.22 15.45 8.31
N LEU A 175 -7.36 14.22 7.83
CA LEU A 175 -7.82 13.93 6.47
C LEU A 175 -9.23 14.50 6.22
N PRO A 176 -9.49 15.15 5.06
CA PRO A 176 -10.80 15.68 4.68
C PRO A 176 -11.91 14.65 4.83
N ILE A 177 -11.60 13.40 4.51
CA ILE A 177 -12.55 12.31 4.58
C ILE A 177 -12.93 11.93 6.02
N MET A 178 -12.01 12.10 6.98
CA MET A 178 -12.23 11.87 8.42
C MET A 178 -12.90 13.06 9.10
N LYS A 179 -12.61 14.28 8.64
CA LYS A 179 -13.30 15.50 9.10
C LYS A 179 -14.76 15.54 8.68
N LYS A 180 -15.07 15.00 7.49
CA LYS A 180 -16.43 15.02 6.94
C LYS A 180 -17.25 13.78 7.32
N TRP A 181 -16.64 12.63 7.65
CA TRP A 181 -17.38 11.36 7.80
C TRP A 181 -16.77 10.37 8.82
N GLU A 182 -17.61 9.50 9.41
CA GLU A 182 -17.17 8.31 10.15
C GLU A 182 -16.64 7.26 9.17
N ILE A 183 -15.31 7.18 9.01
CA ILE A 183 -14.66 6.08 8.29
C ILE A 183 -14.09 5.08 9.28
N LYS A 184 -14.33 3.79 9.01
CA LYS A 184 -13.50 2.72 9.56
C LYS A 184 -12.13 2.76 8.89
N CYS A 185 -11.21 3.55 9.45
CA CYS A 185 -9.79 3.34 9.25
C CYS A 185 -9.43 2.01 9.91
N MET A 186 -9.54 0.91 9.16
CA MET A 186 -9.00 -0.36 9.63
C MET A 186 -7.49 -0.29 9.52
N TRP A 187 -6.85 0.01 10.65
CA TRP A 187 -5.49 -0.42 10.90
C TRP A 187 -5.47 -1.93 10.70
N ASN A 188 -4.78 -2.39 9.66
CA ASN A 188 -4.54 -3.82 9.48
C ASN A 188 -3.48 -4.26 10.51
N ALA A 189 -3.83 -4.21 11.79
CA ALA A 189 -3.49 -5.34 12.67
C ALA A 189 -4.50 -6.40 12.28
N SER A 190 -4.03 -7.40 11.53
CA SER A 190 -4.75 -8.55 10.96
C SER A 190 -6.27 -8.56 11.13
N GLN A 191 -7.00 -8.70 10.03
CA GLN A 191 -8.42 -9.10 10.06
C GLN A 191 -8.62 -10.30 11.01
N TYR A 192 -8.97 -10.03 12.26
CA TYR A 192 -9.48 -11.01 13.21
C TYR A 192 -10.94 -11.25 12.82
N GLY A 193 -11.12 -12.15 11.87
CA GLY A 193 -12.39 -12.69 11.45
C GLY A 193 -12.29 -14.20 11.36
N ARG A 194 -12.37 -14.85 12.54
CA ARG A 194 -12.69 -16.26 12.85
C ARG A 194 -12.10 -17.36 11.97
#